data_AF-Q98LE2-F1
#
_entry.id   AF-Q98LE2-F1
#
_cell.length_a   1.000
_cell.length_b   1.000
_cell.length_c   1.000
_cell.angle_alpha   90.00
_cell.angle_beta   90.00
_cell.angle_gamma   90.00
#
_symmetry.space_group_name_H-M   'P 1'
#
loop_
_entity.id
_entity.type
_entity.pdbx_description
1 polymer ?
#
loop_
_entity_poly.entity_id
_entity_poly.type
_entity_poly.pdbx_seq_one_letter_code
_entity_poly.pdbx_strand_id
1 'polypeptide(L)' 'MSPPIYGSYTNGMIRKKDETRTTMNLIRNYRNWRRYRDTVSELSRLSNRELTDLGISRSDIPYVARKAV' A
#
# COMPACT_ATOMS: atom_id res chain seq x y z
N MET A 1 -41.66 3.47 44.87
CA MET A 1 -41.81 2.75 43.60
C MET A 1 -40.79 3.35 42.63
N SER A 2 -39.67 2.67 42.37
CA SER A 2 -38.57 3.21 41.55
C SER A 2 -38.63 2.64 40.13
N PRO A 3 -38.39 3.43 39.06
CA PRO A 3 -38.34 2.90 37.70
C PRO A 3 -37.10 2.00 37.48
N PRO A 4 -37.20 0.93 36.66
CA PRO A 4 -36.07 0.08 36.34
C PRO A 4 -35.12 0.79 35.37
N ILE A 5 -33.82 0.65 35.62
CA ILE A 5 -32.74 1.16 34.78
C ILE A 5 -32.77 0.37 33.46
N TYR A 6 -33.32 0.96 32.39
CA TYR A 6 -33.20 0.42 31.05
C TYR A 6 -31.78 0.63 30.54
N GLY A 7 -31.17 -0.48 30.11
CA GLY A 7 -29.79 -0.58 29.70
C GLY A 7 -29.35 0.44 28.65
N SER A 8 -28.08 0.78 28.76
CA SER A 8 -27.27 1.56 27.82
C SER A 8 -27.38 1.05 26.38
N TYR A 9 -28.13 1.75 25.54
CA TYR A 9 -28.06 1.60 24.09
C TYR A 9 -26.88 2.42 23.52
N THR A 10 -25.65 1.96 23.75
CA THR A 10 -24.48 2.47 22.99
C THR A 10 -24.05 1.42 21.98
N ASN A 11 -24.86 1.16 20.94
CA ASN A 11 -24.38 0.37 19.82
C ASN A 11 -25.14 0.70 18.53
N GLY A 12 -24.66 1.67 17.77
CA GLY A 12 -25.32 2.04 16.50
C GLY A 12 -24.51 2.85 15.50
N MET A 13 -23.25 3.22 15.76
CA MET A 13 -22.48 4.11 14.85
C MET A 13 -21.05 3.64 14.56
N ILE A 14 -20.85 2.33 14.44
CA ILE A 14 -19.57 1.76 14.01
C ILE A 14 -19.88 0.79 12.88
N ARG A 15 -19.36 1.04 11.66
CA ARG A 15 -19.02 0.05 10.61
C ARG A 15 -19.15 0.50 9.15
N LYS A 16 -19.77 1.63 8.79
CA LYS A 16 -19.79 2.06 7.37
C LYS A 16 -18.50 2.72 6.90
N LYS A 17 -17.84 3.48 7.78
CA LYS A 17 -16.63 4.27 7.45
C LYS A 17 -15.35 3.44 7.35
N ASP A 18 -15.33 2.23 7.91
CA ASP A 18 -14.11 1.40 8.01
C ASP A 18 -13.92 0.52 6.76
N GLU A 19 -15.01 0.08 6.12
CA GLU A 19 -14.96 -0.69 4.86
C GLU A 19 -14.37 0.15 3.70
N THR A 20 -14.81 1.40 3.54
CA THR A 20 -14.30 2.29 2.49
C THR A 20 -12.83 2.63 2.72
N ARG A 21 -12.40 2.79 3.98
CA ARG A 21 -10.99 3.02 4.32
C ARG A 21 -10.12 1.81 3.99
N THR A 22 -10.60 0.62 4.34
CA THR A 22 -9.87 -0.64 4.13
C THR A 22 -9.70 -0.94 2.65
N THR A 23 -10.77 -0.80 1.85
CA THR A 23 -10.73 -0.98 0.39
C THR A 23 -9.83 0.07 -0.29
N MET A 24 -9.90 1.34 0.10
CA MET A 24 -9.02 2.39 -0.44
C MET A 24 -7.54 2.20 -0.08
N ASN A 25 -7.24 1.60 1.08
CA ASN A 25 -5.86 1.25 1.46
C ASN A 25 -5.35 0.03 0.69
N LEU A 26 -6.21 -0.99 0.47
CA LEU A 26 -5.86 -2.17 -0.31
C LEU A 26 -5.56 -1.82 -1.77
N ILE A 27 -6.40 -1.01 -2.40
CA ILE A 27 -6.19 -0.56 -3.78
C ILE A 27 -4.89 0.24 -3.89
N ARG A 28 -4.59 1.12 -2.93
CA ARG A 28 -3.31 1.84 -2.87
C ARG A 28 -2.13 0.89 -2.73
N ASN A 29 -2.20 -0.07 -1.81
CA ASN A 29 -1.15 -1.08 -1.64
C ASN A 29 -0.91 -1.90 -2.90
N TYR A 30 -1.99 -2.33 -3.57
CA TYR A 30 -1.88 -3.08 -4.82
C TYR A 30 -1.23 -2.26 -5.94
N ARG A 31 -1.64 -1.00 -6.11
CA ARG A 31 -1.05 -0.10 -7.09
C ARG A 31 0.44 0.13 -6.84
N ASN A 32 0.82 0.29 -5.57
CA ASN A 32 2.21 0.45 -5.18
C ASN A 32 3.01 -0.83 -5.46
N TRP A 33 2.50 -2.00 -5.04
CA TRP A 33 3.13 -3.29 -5.34
C TRP A 33 3.33 -3.50 -6.84
N ARG A 34 2.32 -3.17 -7.65
CA ARG A 34 2.40 -3.29 -9.12
C ARG A 34 3.51 -2.40 -9.68
N ARG A 35 3.53 -1.11 -9.32
CA ARG A 35 4.58 -0.16 -9.75
C ARG A 35 5.97 -0.62 -9.35
N TYR A 36 6.14 -1.05 -8.10
CA TYR A 36 7.42 -1.60 -7.62
C TYR A 36 7.89 -2.75 -8.52
N ARG A 37 7.01 -3.72 -8.82
CA ARG A 37 7.34 -4.85 -9.67
C ARG A 37 7.64 -4.46 -11.11
N ASP A 38 6.88 -3.52 -11.66
CA ASP A 38 7.10 -3.01 -13.01
C ASP A 38 8.50 -2.38 -13.11
N THR A 39 8.87 -1.50 -12.16
CA THR A 39 10.21 -0.89 -12.11
C THR A 39 11.32 -1.92 -11.92
N VAL A 40 11.15 -2.90 -11.02
CA VAL A 40 12.12 -3.99 -10.86
C VAL A 40 12.27 -4.79 -12.16
N SER A 41 11.17 -5.11 -12.83
CA SER A 41 11.19 -5.87 -14.09
C SER A 41 11.88 -5.10 -15.21
N GLU A 42 11.59 -3.80 -15.36
CA GLU A 42 12.23 -2.95 -16.36
C GLU A 42 13.73 -2.84 -16.10
N LEU A 43 14.14 -2.46 -14.88
CA LEU A 43 15.56 -2.33 -14.52
C LEU A 43 16.31 -3.68 -14.59
N SER A 44 15.65 -4.79 -14.26
CA SER A 44 16.29 -6.11 -14.32
C SER A 44 16.51 -6.61 -15.75
N ARG A 45 15.68 -6.14 -16.70
CA ARG A 45 15.82 -6.42 -18.14
C ARG A 45 16.96 -5.64 -18.77
N LEU A 46 17.34 -4.50 -18.20
CA LEU A 46 18.52 -3.75 -18.64
C LEU A 46 19.81 -4.54 -18.39
N SER A 47 20.74 -4.40 -19.32
CA SER A 47 22.10 -4.93 -19.20
C SER A 47 22.89 -4.15 -18.15
N ASN A 48 23.98 -4.75 -17.65
CA ASN A 48 24.86 -4.08 -16.69
C ASN A 48 25.42 -2.75 -17.23
N ARG A 49 25.63 -2.63 -18.54
CA ARG A 49 26.12 -1.41 -19.17
C ARG A 49 25.06 -0.31 -19.13
N GLU A 50 23.83 -0.61 -19.54
CA GLU A 50 22.72 0.35 -19.48
C GLU A 50 22.45 0.82 -18.04
N LEU A 51 22.51 -0.09 -17.06
CA LEU A 51 22.42 0.27 -15.65
C LEU A 51 23.57 1.19 -15.21
N THR A 52 24.80 0.91 -15.67
CA THR A 52 25.97 1.74 -15.38
C THR A 52 25.86 3.13 -16.01
N ASP A 53 25.33 3.24 -17.22
CA ASP A 53 25.10 4.52 -17.91
C ASP A 53 24.05 5.38 -17.17
N LEU A 54 23.10 4.74 -16.47
CA LEU A 54 22.15 5.39 -15.57
C LEU A 54 22.74 5.70 -14.18
N GLY A 55 23.96 5.25 -13.90
CA GLY A 55 24.60 5.37 -12.58
C GLY A 55 23.96 4.48 -11.51
N ILE A 56 23.33 3.37 -11.90
CA ILE A 56 22.61 2.45 -11.01
C ILE A 56 23.33 1.09 -11.01
N SER A 57 23.62 0.53 -9.83
CA SER A 57 24.05 -0.86 -9.72
C SER A 57 22.84 -1.81 -9.71
N ARG A 58 23.02 -3.07 -10.15
CA ARG A 58 21.99 -4.13 -9.98
C ARG A 58 21.54 -4.29 -8.53
N SER A 59 22.43 -4.05 -7.57
CA SER A 59 22.12 -4.07 -6.14
C SER A 59 21.17 -2.94 -5.70
N ASP A 60 21.12 -1.84 -6.45
CA ASP A 60 20.33 -0.65 -6.12
C ASP A 60 18.92 -0.70 -6.71
N ILE A 61 18.68 -1.60 -7.68
CA ILE A 61 17.36 -1.81 -8.30
C ILE A 61 16.22 -1.91 -7.27
N PRO A 62 16.33 -2.68 -6.16
CA PRO A 62 15.28 -2.75 -5.16
C PRO A 62 15.08 -1.41 -4.43
N TYR A 63 16.14 -0.65 -4.23
CA TYR A 63 16.08 0.66 -3.57
C TYR A 63 15.43 1.71 -4.48
N VAL A 64 15.82 1.77 -5.74
CA VAL A 64 15.23 2.66 -6.75
C VAL A 64 13.76 2.32 -6.96
N ALA A 65 13.41 1.04 -7.09
CA ALA A 65 12.03 0.61 -7.25
C ALA A 65 11.14 0.97 -6.05
N ARG A 66 11.68 0.92 -4.82
CA ARG A 66 10.96 1.40 -3.62
C ARG A 66 10.77 2.92 -3.58
N LYS A 67 11.63 3.69 -4.24
CA LYS A 67 11.51 5.15 -4.33
C LYS A 67 10.45 5.59 -5.36
N ALA A 68 10.07 4.71 -6.28
CA ALA A 68 9.13 5.00 -7.37
C ALA A 68 7.63 4.83 -6.99
N VAL A 69 7.33 4.39 -5.77
CA VAL A 69 5.97 4.08 -5.27
C VAL A 69 5.39 5.11 -4.32
#